data_AF-A0A1M7FBY9-F1
#
_entry.id   AF-A0A1M7FBY9-F1
#
_cell.length_a   1.000
_cell.length_b   1.000
_cell.length_c   1.000
_cell.angle_alpha   90.00
_cell.angle_beta   90.00
_cell.angle_gamma   90.00
#
_symmetry.space_group_name_H-M   'P 1'
#
loop_
_entity.id
_entity.type
_entity.pdbx_description
1 polymer ?
#
loop_
_entity_poly.entity_id
_entity_poly.type
_entity_poly.pdbx_seq_one_letter_code
_entity_poly.pdbx_strand_id
1 'polypeptide(L)'
;MTRLAGHIRAGRLVPLALACLGLTGACTREDEAALRARLAEWFSIAETLAFQAERDCAAAMFRLSAADVKSQMPLVSGVRAMLQQLDRQGRAALDMRGVSPDEGLVALVDIDRPRGMAMRRAALEGRVCMSAPMEDAFLRALQNRRGVLAWDAVSGTIIILDPDSGLLVVAMGAG
;
A
#
# COMPACT_ATOMS: atom_id res chain seq x y z
N MET A 1 28.63 24.18 74.97
CA MET A 1 27.28 23.76 75.44
C MET A 1 26.31 24.89 75.14
N THR A 2 25.54 24.77 74.06
CA THR A 2 24.43 25.68 73.74
C THR A 2 23.38 24.86 72.99
N ARG A 3 22.13 24.96 73.46
CA ARG A 3 20.99 24.08 73.15
C ARG A 3 20.31 24.40 71.82
N LEU A 4 19.56 23.39 71.36
CA LEU A 4 18.67 23.29 70.20
C LEU A 4 17.81 24.52 69.90
N ALA A 5 17.56 24.73 68.60
CA ALA A 5 16.23 25.00 68.09
C ALA A 5 16.07 24.29 66.73
N GLY A 6 15.15 23.33 66.65
CA GLY A 6 14.73 22.72 65.39
C GLY A 6 13.62 23.55 64.75
N HIS A 7 13.53 23.48 63.42
CA HIS A 7 12.30 23.76 62.70
C HIS A 7 12.15 22.83 61.49
N ILE A 8 10.89 22.56 61.21
CA ILE A 8 10.31 21.44 60.46
C ILE A 8 10.26 21.74 58.95
N ARG A 9 10.42 20.65 58.17
CA ARG A 9 10.01 20.39 56.76
C ARG A 9 9.59 21.58 55.90
N ALA A 10 10.24 21.69 54.74
CA ALA A 10 9.59 22.13 53.51
C ALA A 10 9.94 21.14 52.39
N GLY A 11 9.00 20.23 52.11
CA GLY A 11 9.07 19.35 50.96
C GLY A 11 8.99 20.18 49.68
N ARG A 12 9.99 20.04 48.81
CA ARG A 12 9.94 20.55 47.44
C ARG A 12 9.60 19.38 46.53
N LEU A 13 8.31 19.22 46.28
CA LEU A 13 7.80 18.45 45.15
C LEU A 13 8.31 19.14 43.87
N VAL A 14 9.26 18.50 43.20
CA VAL A 14 9.69 18.86 41.85
C VAL A 14 8.57 18.46 40.89
N PRO A 15 7.95 19.39 40.13
CA PRO A 15 6.96 18.98 39.14
C PRO A 15 7.71 18.38 37.95
N LEU A 16 7.54 17.08 37.78
CA LEU A 16 7.94 16.33 36.58
C LEU A 16 7.02 16.79 35.43
N ALA A 17 7.41 17.83 34.70
CA ALA A 17 6.73 18.24 33.48
C ALA A 17 7.05 17.22 32.38
N LEU A 18 6.29 16.13 32.35
CA LEU A 18 6.27 15.16 31.27
C LEU A 18 5.62 15.86 30.06
N ALA A 19 6.45 16.46 29.21
CA ALA A 19 6.02 16.97 27.92
C ALA A 19 5.67 15.79 27.02
N CYS A 20 4.40 15.36 27.06
CA CYS A 20 3.83 14.52 26.02
C CYS A 20 3.80 15.35 24.73
N LEU A 21 4.86 15.28 23.93
CA LEU A 21 4.80 15.71 22.53
C LEU A 21 3.77 14.81 21.84
N GLY A 22 2.56 15.34 21.67
CA GLY A 22 1.55 14.75 20.81
C GLY A 22 2.07 14.75 19.39
N LEU A 23 2.50 13.59 18.90
CA LEU A 23 2.65 13.32 17.48
C LEU A 23 1.24 13.37 16.88
N THR A 24 0.79 14.54 16.46
CA THR A 24 -0.33 14.65 15.52
C THR A 24 0.20 14.17 14.17
N GLY A 25 0.39 12.86 14.04
CA GLY A 25 0.55 12.24 12.72
C GLY A 25 -0.67 12.66 11.92
N ALA A 26 -0.45 13.31 10.77
CA ALA A 26 -1.54 13.52 9.83
C ALA A 26 -2.18 12.14 9.59
N CYS A 27 -3.51 12.04 9.75
CA CYS A 27 -4.23 10.83 9.38
C CYS A 27 -4.14 10.67 7.87
N THR A 28 -3.03 10.14 7.38
CA THR A 28 -2.86 9.72 5.99
C THR A 28 -3.29 8.26 5.89
N ARG A 29 -3.75 7.89 4.71
CA ARG A 29 -4.24 6.55 4.39
C ARG A 29 -3.14 5.50 4.48
N GLU A 30 -1.90 5.92 4.28
CA GLU A 30 -0.71 5.08 4.24
C GLU A 30 0.55 5.90 4.57
N ASP A 31 1.59 5.20 5.01
CA ASP A 31 2.96 5.71 5.17
C ASP A 31 3.89 5.12 4.10
N GLU A 32 4.77 5.93 3.51
CA GLU A 32 5.63 5.49 2.40
C GLU A 32 6.56 4.35 2.82
N ALA A 33 7.21 4.48 3.99
CA ALA A 33 8.20 3.51 4.44
C ALA A 33 7.53 2.18 4.79
N ALA A 34 6.38 2.22 5.45
CA ALA A 34 5.57 1.05 5.74
C ALA A 34 5.07 0.35 4.47
N LEU A 35 4.56 1.11 3.49
CA LEU A 35 4.12 0.59 2.19
C LEU A 35 5.27 -0.07 1.45
N ARG A 36 6.40 0.63 1.31
CA ARG A 36 7.59 0.11 0.61
C ARG A 36 8.12 -1.15 1.27
N ALA A 37 8.21 -1.18 2.60
CA ALA A 37 8.67 -2.35 3.33
C ALA A 37 7.77 -3.57 3.09
N ARG A 38 6.44 -3.37 3.16
CA ARG A 38 5.45 -4.42 2.89
C ARG A 38 5.53 -4.92 1.44
N LEU A 39 5.57 -4.02 0.47
CA LEU A 39 5.66 -4.39 -0.95
C LEU A 39 6.99 -5.07 -1.29
N ALA A 40 8.08 -4.73 -0.60
CA ALA A 40 9.38 -5.35 -0.81
C ALA A 40 9.40 -6.85 -0.44
N GLU A 41 8.44 -7.34 0.36
CA GLU A 41 8.27 -8.77 0.59
C GLU A 41 7.77 -9.50 -0.67
N TRP A 42 7.10 -8.80 -1.59
CA TRP A 42 6.41 -9.39 -2.74
C TRP A 42 7.04 -9.01 -4.08
N PHE A 43 7.76 -7.89 -4.13
CA PHE A 43 8.36 -7.34 -5.34
C PHE A 43 9.80 -6.89 -5.09
N SER A 44 10.60 -6.88 -6.15
CA SER A 44 12.02 -6.49 -6.12
C SER A 44 12.17 -4.97 -6.27
N ILE A 45 11.73 -4.19 -5.27
CA ILE A 45 11.77 -2.71 -5.31
C ILE A 45 13.20 -2.17 -5.20
N ALA A 46 13.59 -1.29 -6.12
CA ALA A 46 14.83 -0.52 -6.08
C ALA A 46 14.62 0.84 -5.38
N GLU A 47 13.78 1.70 -5.96
CA GLU A 47 13.61 3.10 -5.53
C GLU A 47 12.14 3.53 -5.53
N THR A 48 11.78 4.47 -4.66
CA THR A 48 10.52 5.21 -4.77
C THR A 48 10.68 6.33 -5.78
N LEU A 49 9.85 6.35 -6.82
CA LEU A 49 9.83 7.42 -7.83
C LEU A 49 8.86 8.53 -7.48
N ALA A 50 7.71 8.16 -6.90
CA ALA A 50 6.71 9.10 -6.40
C ALA A 50 5.84 8.42 -5.34
N PHE A 51 5.43 9.18 -4.34
CA PHE A 51 4.50 8.77 -3.30
C PHE A 51 3.63 9.96 -2.91
N GLN A 52 2.35 9.71 -2.71
CA GLN A 52 1.41 10.69 -2.18
C GLN A 52 0.35 9.96 -1.37
N ALA A 53 0.02 10.50 -0.21
CA ALA A 53 -1.07 10.00 0.62
C ALA A 53 -1.85 11.16 1.24
N GLU A 54 -3.17 11.04 1.22
CA GLU A 54 -4.10 11.89 1.92
C GLU A 54 -4.95 11.02 2.86
N ARG A 55 -5.98 11.58 3.49
CA ARG A 55 -6.84 10.82 4.41
C ARG A 55 -7.50 9.62 3.73
N ASP A 56 -7.99 9.82 2.51
CA ASP A 56 -8.90 8.90 1.83
C ASP A 56 -8.27 8.24 0.59
N CYS A 57 -7.03 8.60 0.23
CA CYS A 57 -6.31 7.96 -0.87
C CYS A 57 -4.82 7.83 -0.57
N ALA A 58 -4.18 6.87 -1.24
CA ALA A 58 -2.73 6.83 -1.37
C ALA A 58 -2.34 6.23 -2.72
N ALA A 59 -1.26 6.72 -3.28
CA ALA A 59 -0.69 6.22 -4.52
C ALA A 59 0.84 6.26 -4.48
N ALA A 60 1.46 5.28 -5.14
CA ALA A 60 2.91 5.18 -5.19
C ALA A 60 3.36 4.61 -6.52
N MET A 61 4.57 4.99 -6.94
CA MET A 61 5.24 4.46 -8.09
C MET A 61 6.68 4.13 -7.70
N PHE A 62 7.11 2.90 -7.98
CA PHE A 62 8.43 2.40 -7.66
C PHE A 62 9.14 1.91 -8.91
N ARG A 63 10.48 2.06 -8.93
CA ARG A 63 11.32 1.31 -9.87
C ARG A 63 11.58 -0.07 -9.31
N LEU A 64 11.51 -1.08 -10.17
CA LEU A 64 11.91 -2.45 -9.86
C LEU A 64 13.37 -2.70 -10.25
N SER A 65 14.09 -3.41 -9.40
CA SER A 65 15.40 -4.01 -9.72
C SER A 65 15.27 -5.28 -10.56
N ALA A 66 14.11 -5.96 -10.46
CA ALA A 66 13.72 -7.08 -11.28
C ALA A 66 12.19 -7.12 -11.40
N ALA A 67 11.68 -7.42 -12.58
CA ALA A 67 10.25 -7.43 -12.90
C ALA A 67 9.61 -8.80 -12.58
N ASP A 68 9.90 -9.35 -11.40
CA ASP A 68 9.40 -10.63 -10.91
C ASP A 68 8.50 -10.46 -9.69
N VAL A 69 7.60 -11.43 -9.50
CA VAL A 69 6.77 -11.56 -8.30
C VAL A 69 7.39 -12.63 -7.40
N LYS A 70 7.73 -12.25 -6.17
CA LYS A 70 8.35 -13.15 -5.19
C LYS A 70 7.35 -14.18 -4.66
N SER A 71 7.87 -15.30 -4.15
CA SER A 71 7.05 -16.43 -3.69
C SER A 71 6.09 -16.12 -2.54
N GLN A 72 6.29 -15.02 -1.80
CA GLN A 72 5.39 -14.56 -0.75
C GLN A 72 4.06 -14.02 -1.29
N MET A 73 3.99 -13.67 -2.59
CA MET A 73 2.77 -13.27 -3.29
C MET A 73 2.32 -14.43 -4.20
N PRO A 74 1.15 -15.05 -3.96
CA PRO A 74 0.65 -16.11 -4.82
C PRO A 74 0.42 -15.61 -6.25
N LEU A 75 1.26 -16.02 -7.19
CA LEU A 75 1.11 -15.72 -8.60
C LEU A 75 0.34 -16.83 -9.30
N VAL A 76 -0.75 -16.48 -9.99
CA VAL A 76 -1.62 -17.44 -10.68
C VAL A 76 -2.00 -16.94 -12.07
N SER A 77 -2.36 -17.86 -12.96
CA SER A 77 -2.67 -17.55 -14.36
C SER A 77 -4.17 -17.63 -14.69
N GLY A 78 -5.04 -17.34 -13.73
CA GLY A 78 -6.49 -17.34 -13.96
C GLY A 78 -7.30 -16.78 -12.80
N VAL A 79 -8.40 -16.11 -13.14
CA VAL A 79 -9.25 -15.39 -12.18
C VAL A 79 -9.79 -16.28 -11.06
N ARG A 80 -10.30 -17.48 -11.37
CA ARG A 80 -10.81 -18.41 -10.34
C ARG A 80 -9.73 -18.82 -9.35
N ALA A 81 -8.52 -19.07 -9.85
CA ALA A 81 -7.39 -19.40 -8.99
C ALA A 81 -6.98 -18.19 -8.13
N MET A 82 -7.06 -16.97 -8.66
CA MET A 82 -6.79 -15.74 -7.91
C MET A 82 -7.78 -15.61 -6.76
N LEU A 83 -9.08 -15.76 -7.03
CA LEU A 83 -10.13 -15.70 -6.01
C LEU A 83 -9.90 -16.73 -4.89
N GLN A 84 -9.51 -17.96 -5.24
CA GLN A 84 -9.14 -18.98 -4.24
C GLN A 84 -7.94 -18.56 -3.39
N GLN A 85 -6.92 -17.91 -3.97
CA GLN A 85 -5.78 -17.42 -3.18
C GLN A 85 -6.16 -16.23 -2.31
N LEU A 86 -7.05 -15.35 -2.78
CA LEU A 86 -7.59 -14.25 -1.98
C LEU A 86 -8.36 -14.78 -0.76
N ASP A 87 -9.16 -15.83 -0.91
CA ASP A 87 -9.87 -16.46 0.22
C ASP A 87 -8.93 -17.09 1.24
N ARG A 88 -7.79 -17.62 0.78
CA ARG A 88 -6.84 -18.34 1.63
C ARG A 88 -5.83 -17.43 2.32
N GLN A 89 -5.36 -16.40 1.63
CA GLN A 89 -4.19 -15.62 2.04
C GLN A 89 -4.44 -14.11 2.08
N GLY A 90 -5.61 -13.64 1.63
CA GLY A 90 -5.93 -12.22 1.54
C GLY A 90 -5.18 -11.48 0.44
N ARG A 91 -4.29 -12.14 -0.31
CA ARG A 91 -3.52 -11.52 -1.41
C ARG A 91 -3.25 -12.49 -2.55
N ALA A 92 -3.16 -11.96 -3.76
CA ALA A 92 -2.82 -12.72 -4.95
C ALA A 92 -2.39 -11.79 -6.09
N ALA A 93 -1.60 -12.33 -7.01
CA ALA A 93 -1.22 -11.73 -8.28
C ALA A 93 -1.74 -12.58 -9.44
N LEU A 94 -2.23 -11.92 -10.48
CA LEU A 94 -2.80 -12.49 -11.69
C LEU A 94 -1.91 -12.13 -12.88
N ASP A 95 -1.29 -13.15 -13.47
CA ASP A 95 -0.51 -13.07 -14.70
C ASP A 95 -1.15 -14.01 -15.74
N MET A 96 -1.99 -13.42 -16.58
CA MET A 96 -2.66 -14.13 -17.68
C MET A 96 -1.99 -13.76 -18.98
N ARG A 97 -1.37 -14.74 -19.65
CA ARG A 97 -0.66 -14.51 -20.91
C ARG A 97 -1.55 -13.81 -21.94
N GLY A 98 -1.11 -12.65 -22.39
CA GLY A 98 -1.78 -11.90 -23.46
C GLY A 98 -3.04 -11.15 -23.02
N VAL A 99 -3.34 -11.14 -21.72
CA VAL A 99 -4.48 -10.44 -21.13
C VAL A 99 -3.95 -9.32 -20.25
N SER A 100 -4.43 -8.09 -20.46
CA SER A 100 -3.98 -6.94 -19.67
C SER A 100 -4.56 -6.95 -18.25
N PRO A 101 -3.96 -6.23 -17.29
CA PRO A 101 -4.54 -6.03 -15.97
C PRO A 101 -5.97 -5.46 -15.99
N ASP A 102 -6.31 -4.58 -16.93
CA ASP A 102 -7.68 -4.07 -17.09
C ASP A 102 -8.66 -5.18 -17.55
N GLU A 103 -8.28 -5.98 -18.56
CA GLU A 103 -9.08 -7.13 -19.00
C GLU A 103 -9.24 -8.16 -17.85
N GLY A 104 -8.19 -8.36 -17.04
CA GLY A 104 -8.21 -9.20 -15.84
C GLY A 104 -9.16 -8.67 -14.76
N LEU A 105 -9.19 -7.35 -14.53
CA LEU A 105 -10.15 -6.70 -13.63
C LEU A 105 -11.60 -6.86 -14.12
N VAL A 106 -11.85 -6.75 -15.42
CA VAL A 106 -13.17 -7.00 -16.00
C VAL A 106 -13.59 -8.46 -15.76
N ALA A 107 -12.71 -9.41 -16.04
CA ALA A 107 -12.99 -10.83 -15.81
C ALA A 107 -13.21 -11.16 -14.31
N LEU A 108 -12.53 -10.46 -13.40
CA LEU A 108 -12.78 -10.52 -11.96
C LEU A 108 -14.17 -10.03 -11.61
N VAL A 109 -14.62 -8.90 -12.16
CA VAL A 109 -15.98 -8.37 -11.96
C VAL A 109 -17.04 -9.35 -12.45
N ASP A 110 -16.82 -10.00 -13.58
CA ASP A 110 -17.78 -10.94 -14.18
C ASP A 110 -17.95 -12.22 -13.33
N ILE A 111 -16.88 -12.69 -12.69
CA ILE A 111 -16.91 -13.90 -11.85
C ILE A 111 -17.28 -13.57 -10.41
N ASP A 112 -16.77 -12.47 -9.86
CA ASP A 112 -16.95 -12.02 -8.50
C ASP A 112 -17.09 -10.49 -8.45
N ARG A 113 -18.32 -10.05 -8.67
CA ARG A 113 -18.65 -8.62 -8.73
C ARG A 113 -18.24 -7.86 -7.47
N PRO A 114 -18.52 -8.32 -6.23
CA PRO A 114 -18.09 -7.60 -5.03
C PRO A 114 -16.57 -7.36 -4.97
N ARG A 115 -15.75 -8.40 -5.20
CA ARG A 115 -14.29 -8.27 -5.15
C ARG A 115 -13.76 -7.44 -6.31
N GLY A 116 -14.20 -7.69 -7.54
CA GLY A 116 -13.79 -6.92 -8.70
C GLY A 116 -14.13 -5.43 -8.58
N MET A 117 -15.31 -5.10 -8.04
CA MET A 117 -15.70 -3.70 -7.81
C MET A 117 -14.91 -3.05 -6.68
N ALA A 118 -14.50 -3.78 -5.65
CA ALA A 118 -13.61 -3.25 -4.60
C ALA A 118 -12.24 -2.87 -5.18
N MET A 119 -11.66 -3.70 -6.05
CA MET A 119 -10.39 -3.40 -6.73
C MET A 119 -10.53 -2.16 -7.63
N ARG A 120 -11.60 -2.07 -8.42
CA ARG A 120 -11.90 -0.91 -9.27
C ARG A 120 -12.08 0.37 -8.46
N ARG A 121 -12.76 0.29 -7.31
CA ARG A 121 -12.94 1.42 -6.40
C ARG A 121 -11.59 1.91 -5.88
N ALA A 122 -10.75 1.00 -5.39
CA ALA A 122 -9.40 1.34 -4.91
C ALA A 122 -8.54 2.00 -6.01
N ALA A 123 -8.64 1.52 -7.25
CA ALA A 123 -7.96 2.14 -8.40
C ALA A 123 -8.46 3.56 -8.68
N LEU A 124 -9.78 3.77 -8.70
CA LEU A 124 -10.40 5.06 -9.02
C LEU A 124 -10.16 6.10 -7.92
N GLU A 125 -10.34 5.72 -6.66
CA GLU A 125 -10.13 6.61 -5.51
C GLU A 125 -8.64 6.90 -5.30
N GLY A 126 -7.78 5.90 -5.45
CA GLY A 126 -6.33 6.09 -5.36
C GLY A 126 -5.77 7.01 -6.44
N ARG A 127 -6.42 7.10 -7.60
CA ARG A 127 -6.04 8.02 -8.68
C ARG A 127 -6.06 9.48 -8.26
N VAL A 128 -6.88 9.86 -7.27
CA VAL A 128 -6.91 11.24 -6.72
C VAL A 128 -5.55 11.64 -6.14
N CYS A 129 -4.78 10.68 -5.62
CA CYS A 129 -3.45 10.90 -5.09
C CYS A 129 -2.34 10.80 -6.15
N MET A 130 -2.65 10.54 -7.42
CA MET A 130 -1.61 10.39 -8.46
C MET A 130 -1.18 11.74 -9.03
N SER A 131 0.13 11.93 -9.18
CA SER A 131 0.66 12.97 -10.06
C SER A 131 0.47 12.57 -11.53
N ALA A 132 0.49 13.53 -12.46
CA ALA A 132 0.29 13.25 -13.89
C ALA A 132 1.25 12.16 -14.43
N PRO A 133 2.56 12.14 -14.11
CA PRO A 133 3.44 11.06 -14.55
C PRO A 133 3.08 9.68 -13.97
N MET A 134 2.57 9.65 -12.74
CA MET A 134 2.13 8.41 -12.08
C MET A 134 0.84 7.88 -12.69
N GLU A 135 -0.14 8.76 -12.96
CA GLU A 135 -1.40 8.39 -13.62
C GLU A 135 -1.13 7.84 -15.03
N ASP A 136 -0.27 8.52 -15.80
CA ASP A 136 0.16 8.06 -17.12
C ASP A 136 0.81 6.66 -17.07
N ALA A 137 1.68 6.43 -16.08
CA ALA A 137 2.30 5.11 -15.88
C ALA A 137 1.25 4.06 -15.48
N PHE A 138 0.32 4.40 -14.60
CA PHE A 138 -0.76 3.53 -14.16
C PHE A 138 -1.65 3.08 -15.33
N LEU A 139 -2.10 4.04 -16.15
CA LEU A 139 -2.97 3.77 -17.30
C LEU A 139 -2.26 2.92 -18.36
N ARG A 140 -0.98 3.17 -18.63
CA ARG A 140 -0.18 2.31 -19.54
C ARG A 140 -0.02 0.90 -18.98
N ALA A 141 0.29 0.77 -17.68
CA ALA A 141 0.46 -0.52 -17.03
C ALA A 141 -0.83 -1.35 -17.06
N LEU A 142 -2.00 -0.72 -16.89
CA LEU A 142 -3.31 -1.37 -16.99
C LEU A 142 -3.59 -1.97 -18.37
N GLN A 143 -3.02 -1.38 -19.43
CA GLN A 143 -3.20 -1.82 -20.80
C GLN A 143 -2.11 -2.80 -21.26
N ASN A 144 -1.04 -2.99 -20.49
CA ASN A 144 0.05 -3.88 -20.87
C ASN A 144 -0.38 -5.35 -20.75
N ARG A 145 -0.38 -6.09 -21.88
CA ARG A 145 -0.70 -7.53 -21.94
C ARG A 145 0.36 -8.46 -21.33
N ARG A 146 1.49 -7.90 -20.88
CA ARG A 146 2.49 -8.55 -20.04
C ARG A 146 2.41 -8.10 -18.57
N GLY A 147 1.53 -7.15 -18.26
CA GLY A 147 1.38 -6.60 -16.92
C GLY A 147 0.77 -7.62 -15.95
N VAL A 148 1.14 -7.50 -14.67
CA VAL A 148 0.60 -8.33 -13.60
C VAL A 148 -0.30 -7.48 -12.72
N LEU A 149 -1.54 -7.95 -12.51
CA LEU A 149 -2.48 -7.37 -11.55
C LEU A 149 -2.31 -8.04 -10.20
N ALA A 150 -2.01 -7.32 -9.14
CA ALA A 150 -2.01 -7.85 -7.79
C ALA A 150 -2.97 -7.09 -6.87
N TRP A 151 -3.49 -7.81 -5.88
CA TRP A 151 -4.41 -7.29 -4.89
C TRP A 151 -3.98 -7.74 -3.50
N ASP A 152 -3.95 -6.81 -2.56
CA ASP A 152 -3.91 -7.08 -1.13
C ASP A 152 -5.22 -6.63 -0.49
N ALA A 153 -6.04 -7.60 -0.08
CA ALA A 153 -7.33 -7.37 0.54
C ALA A 153 -7.21 -6.82 1.97
N VAL A 154 -6.06 -7.00 2.63
CA VAL A 154 -5.85 -6.51 4.00
C VAL A 154 -5.77 -4.99 4.00
N SER A 155 -4.99 -4.41 3.10
CA SER A 155 -4.85 -2.96 2.98
C SER A 155 -5.74 -2.33 1.90
N GLY A 156 -6.48 -3.12 1.12
CA GLY A 156 -7.30 -2.62 0.02
C GLY A 156 -6.45 -2.01 -1.10
N THR A 157 -5.31 -2.64 -1.39
CA THR A 157 -4.28 -2.10 -2.29
C THR A 157 -4.32 -2.83 -3.62
N ILE A 158 -4.52 -2.07 -4.70
CA ILE A 158 -4.31 -2.55 -6.06
C ILE A 158 -2.90 -2.20 -6.52
N ILE A 159 -2.24 -3.16 -7.15
CA ILE A 159 -0.84 -3.09 -7.52
C ILE A 159 -0.73 -3.57 -8.96
N ILE A 160 -0.11 -2.77 -9.83
CA ILE A 160 0.16 -3.13 -11.22
C ILE A 160 1.66 -3.16 -11.44
N LEU A 161 2.19 -4.33 -11.78
CA LEU A 161 3.57 -4.47 -12.23
C LEU A 161 3.59 -4.41 -13.74
N ASP A 162 4.35 -3.46 -14.29
CA ASP A 162 4.62 -3.34 -15.71
C ASP A 162 6.05 -3.79 -16.01
N PRO A 163 6.24 -4.98 -16.60
CA PRO A 163 7.59 -5.50 -16.84
C PRO A 163 8.30 -4.79 -17.99
N ASP A 164 7.57 -4.09 -18.87
CA ASP A 164 8.20 -3.41 -20.02
C ASP A 164 8.84 -2.08 -19.59
N SER A 165 8.25 -1.39 -18.63
CA SER A 165 8.82 -0.16 -18.05
C SER A 165 9.65 -0.41 -16.77
N GLY A 166 9.53 -1.60 -16.17
CA GLY A 166 10.18 -1.92 -14.88
C GLY A 166 9.57 -1.12 -13.72
N LEU A 167 8.29 -0.78 -13.82
CA LEU A 167 7.56 0.01 -12.82
C LEU A 167 6.57 -0.85 -12.04
N LEU A 168 6.42 -0.51 -10.76
CA LEU A 168 5.34 -0.97 -9.90
C LEU A 168 4.50 0.24 -9.53
N VAL A 169 3.22 0.25 -9.93
CA VAL A 169 2.29 1.35 -9.64
C VAL A 169 1.20 0.85 -8.69
N VAL A 170 0.92 1.63 -7.65
CA VAL A 170 0.11 1.23 -6.50
C VAL A 170 -0.96 2.27 -6.26
N ALA A 171 -2.18 1.83 -5.97
CA ALA A 171 -3.29 2.70 -5.62
C ALA A 171 -4.12 2.13 -4.46
N MET A 172 -4.61 3.02 -3.61
CA MET A 172 -5.49 2.73 -2.46
C MET A 172 -6.55 3.80 -2.34
N GLY A 173 -7.78 3.38 -2.07
CA GLY A 173 -8.92 4.24 -1.78
C GLY A 173 -9.34 4.21 -0.32
N ALA A 174 -10.47 4.85 -0.04
CA ALA A 174 -11.07 4.95 1.28
C ALA A 174 -11.66 3.62 1.75
N GLY A 175 -12.12 2.78 0.80
CA GLY A 175 -12.73 1.49 1.07
C GLY A 175 -14.23 1.49 0.84
#